data_AF-A0A9J8A4H0-F1
#
_entry.id   AF-A0A9J8A4H0-F1
#
_cell.length_a   1.000
_cell.length_b   1.000
_cell.length_c   1.000
_cell.angle_alpha   90.00
_cell.angle_beta   90.00
_cell.angle_gamma   90.00
#
_symmetry.space_group_name_H-M   'P 1'
#
loop_
_entity.id
_entity.type
_entity.pdbx_description
1 polymer ?
#
loop_
_entity_poly.entity_id
_entity_poly.type
_entity_poly.pdbx_seq_one_letter_code
_entity_poly.pdbx_strand_id
1 'polypeptide(L)'
;MNLYIRVVRSATKVTCDVINAGSNLKIIGRAGTGVDNVDVDAATKSGIIVMNTPSGNTISAAELTCALLMSLSRHIPQAVMSMKDGKWDRKKFMGAELYGKVLGIVGLGRIGKEVASRMQSFGMRTIGYDPITPLEVSASWGVEQMSLEELWPQCDYITVHTPLMPSTTGLLNDASFAKCKKGVKVVNCARGGIIDEAALLRALESGQCGGAGLDVFVEEPPKDRALVNHPNVISCPHLGASTKEAQARCGRDIALQIVDMVTGKALVGAVNAQVLVSTFSPDSHQWIRLGESMGRVLKACTASKEPYSQVHVTSLGESLKKSSGFLSSAAVVGLLAEGPQKGPNLVNALPLAAETGITVQTDHKDSDEREVCVVEVSVNGSSFTTVGSVQAGVPVLLELNGSVFRQPVPLTGHLLFFKASNSTELLLSVTGVLAAAGVELQSFSASTASSGEQWYCMGISSLLGDIGALKSLAKEAAQLTV
;
A
#
# COMPACT_ATOMS: atom_id res chain seq x y z
N MET A 1 -9.64 -14.93 -19.15
CA MET A 1 -9.72 -13.47 -18.90
C MET A 1 -8.43 -12.86 -19.44
N ASN A 2 -8.48 -11.90 -20.37
CA ASN A 2 -7.27 -11.25 -20.88
C ASN A 2 -6.76 -10.26 -19.83
N LEU A 3 -5.61 -10.55 -19.23
CA LEU A 3 -4.98 -9.69 -18.23
C LEU A 3 -4.09 -8.66 -18.94
N TYR A 4 -4.44 -7.38 -18.89
CA TYR A 4 -3.61 -6.32 -19.47
C TYR A 4 -2.71 -5.71 -18.40
N ILE A 5 -1.42 -5.67 -18.73
CA ILE A 5 -0.35 -5.24 -17.83
C ILE A 5 0.47 -4.17 -18.54
N ARG A 6 0.73 -3.07 -17.85
CA ARG A 6 1.61 -2.01 -18.32
C ARG A 6 2.88 -2.01 -17.47
N VAL A 7 4.03 -2.25 -18.09
CA VAL A 7 5.33 -2.11 -17.42
C VAL A 7 5.99 -0.81 -17.85
N VAL A 8 6.43 0.00 -16.90
CA VAL A 8 7.10 1.29 -17.15
C VAL A 8 8.41 1.43 -16.37
N ARG A 9 9.23 2.38 -16.82
CA ARG A 9 10.42 2.90 -16.10
C ARG A 9 10.19 4.37 -15.75
N SER A 10 11.23 5.13 -15.44
CA SER A 10 11.15 6.55 -15.03
C SER A 10 10.63 7.50 -16.12
N ALA A 11 10.92 7.23 -17.40
CA ALA A 11 10.61 8.20 -18.48
C ALA A 11 9.10 8.34 -18.78
N THR A 12 8.32 7.28 -18.62
CA THR A 12 6.89 7.29 -18.96
C THR A 12 6.07 7.70 -17.75
N LYS A 13 5.31 8.79 -17.86
CA LYS A 13 4.31 9.18 -16.83
C LYS A 13 3.00 8.42 -17.06
N VAL A 14 2.56 7.67 -16.05
CA VAL A 14 1.27 6.96 -16.05
C VAL A 14 0.29 7.81 -15.26
N THR A 15 -0.26 8.83 -15.92
CA THR A 15 -1.21 9.79 -15.33
C THR A 15 -2.62 9.20 -15.24
N CYS A 16 -3.52 9.90 -14.53
CA CYS A 16 -4.95 9.60 -14.51
C CYS A 16 -5.54 9.40 -15.93
N ASP A 17 -5.20 10.25 -16.90
CA ASP A 17 -5.68 10.12 -18.29
C ASP A 17 -5.24 8.80 -18.95
N VAL A 18 -3.98 8.40 -18.74
CA VAL A 18 -3.44 7.13 -19.25
C VAL A 18 -4.15 5.93 -18.61
N ILE A 19 -4.43 6.03 -17.31
CA ILE A 19 -5.15 5.01 -16.55
C ILE A 19 -6.60 4.88 -17.05
N ASN A 20 -7.27 6.01 -17.26
CA ASN A 20 -8.66 6.05 -17.72
C ASN A 20 -8.83 5.52 -19.16
N ALA A 21 -7.84 5.76 -20.03
CA ALA A 21 -7.82 5.19 -21.38
C ALA A 21 -7.66 3.65 -21.39
N GLY A 22 -7.08 3.07 -20.34
CA GLY A 22 -6.85 1.62 -20.21
C GLY A 22 -8.04 0.85 -19.66
N SER A 23 -9.12 0.70 -20.43
CA SER A 23 -10.36 0.05 -19.99
C SER A 23 -10.19 -1.36 -19.39
N ASN A 24 -9.21 -2.12 -19.89
CA ASN A 24 -8.90 -3.48 -19.42
C ASN A 24 -7.61 -3.57 -18.58
N LEU A 25 -6.95 -2.45 -18.27
CA LEU A 25 -5.70 -2.44 -17.50
C LEU A 25 -5.95 -2.94 -16.07
N LYS A 26 -5.16 -3.91 -15.62
CA LYS A 26 -5.27 -4.50 -14.27
C LYS A 26 -4.02 -4.28 -13.42
N ILE A 27 -2.86 -4.12 -14.06
CA ILE A 27 -1.57 -4.02 -13.37
C ILE A 27 -0.70 -2.95 -14.02
N ILE A 28 -0.10 -2.11 -13.19
CA ILE A 28 0.99 -1.20 -13.55
C ILE A 28 2.24 -1.65 -12.79
N GLY A 29 3.22 -2.18 -13.52
CA GLY A 29 4.52 -2.56 -12.97
C GLY A 29 5.58 -1.48 -13.22
N ARG A 30 6.13 -0.89 -12.17
CA ARG A 30 7.26 0.05 -12.26
C ARG A 30 8.56 -0.72 -12.03
N ALA A 31 9.38 -0.84 -13.07
CA ALA A 31 10.72 -1.42 -12.98
C ALA A 31 11.70 -0.45 -12.30
N GLY A 32 11.62 -0.37 -10.97
CA GLY A 32 12.50 0.34 -10.06
C GLY A 32 11.79 0.69 -8.74
N THR A 33 12.49 1.30 -7.79
CA THR A 33 11.98 1.52 -6.43
C THR A 33 10.94 2.64 -6.31
N GLY A 34 11.21 3.81 -6.89
CA GLY A 34 10.25 4.93 -6.91
C GLY A 34 9.06 4.68 -7.81
N VAL A 35 7.90 5.25 -7.47
CA VAL A 35 6.68 5.25 -8.29
C VAL A 35 6.21 6.66 -8.61
N ASP A 36 7.10 7.65 -8.50
CA ASP A 36 6.81 9.08 -8.64
C ASP A 36 6.23 9.43 -10.03
N ASN A 37 6.45 8.56 -11.02
CA ASN A 37 5.92 8.68 -12.38
C ASN A 37 4.60 7.92 -12.62
N VAL A 38 3.96 7.41 -11.56
CA VAL A 38 2.68 6.70 -11.61
C VAL A 38 1.70 7.40 -10.68
N ASP A 39 0.51 7.72 -11.19
CA ASP A 39 -0.59 8.23 -10.38
C ASP A 39 -1.21 7.07 -9.59
N VAL A 40 -0.65 6.79 -8.42
CA VAL A 40 -1.05 5.67 -7.56
C VAL A 40 -2.49 5.84 -7.07
N ASP A 41 -2.92 7.06 -6.81
CA ASP A 41 -4.28 7.33 -6.33
C ASP A 41 -5.30 7.07 -7.43
N ALA A 42 -5.08 7.56 -8.66
CA ALA A 42 -5.95 7.25 -9.79
C ALA A 42 -5.98 5.75 -10.13
N ALA A 43 -4.83 5.07 -10.02
CA ALA A 43 -4.75 3.63 -10.21
C ALA A 43 -5.55 2.88 -9.15
N THR A 44 -5.42 3.30 -7.89
CA THR A 44 -6.16 2.76 -6.75
C THR A 44 -7.66 2.94 -6.96
N LYS A 45 -8.15 4.14 -7.26
CA LYS A 45 -9.59 4.38 -7.53
C LYS A 45 -10.11 3.50 -8.67
N SER A 46 -9.30 3.31 -9.71
CA SER A 46 -9.62 2.44 -10.84
C SER A 46 -9.50 0.93 -10.54
N GLY A 47 -9.11 0.55 -9.32
CA GLY A 47 -8.95 -0.85 -8.91
C GLY A 47 -7.76 -1.55 -9.57
N ILE A 48 -6.73 -0.79 -9.96
CA ILE A 48 -5.54 -1.26 -10.67
C ILE A 48 -4.40 -1.42 -9.68
N ILE A 49 -3.72 -2.57 -9.72
CA ILE A 49 -2.59 -2.86 -8.84
C ILE A 49 -1.35 -2.13 -9.37
N VAL A 50 -0.69 -1.38 -8.51
CA VAL A 50 0.63 -0.79 -8.77
C VAL A 50 1.68 -1.63 -8.05
N MET A 51 2.70 -2.07 -8.79
CA MET A 51 3.85 -2.79 -8.25
C MET A 51 5.15 -2.06 -8.56
N ASN A 52 6.14 -2.17 -7.68
CA ASN A 52 7.50 -1.67 -7.89
C ASN A 52 8.55 -2.76 -7.66
N THR A 53 9.84 -2.41 -7.71
CA THR A 53 10.94 -3.34 -7.38
C THR A 53 11.82 -2.76 -6.26
N PRO A 54 11.45 -2.95 -4.98
CA PRO A 54 12.01 -2.20 -3.84
C PRO A 54 13.53 -2.32 -3.66
N SER A 55 14.14 -3.43 -4.09
CA SER A 55 15.56 -3.74 -3.91
C SER A 55 16.41 -3.59 -5.17
N GLY A 56 15.78 -3.47 -6.35
CA GLY A 56 16.47 -3.65 -7.63
C GLY A 56 17.62 -2.65 -7.88
N ASN A 57 17.50 -1.43 -7.33
CA ASN A 57 18.47 -0.35 -7.49
C ASN A 57 19.34 -0.06 -6.26
N THR A 58 19.19 -0.81 -5.15
CA THR A 58 19.84 -0.47 -3.87
C THR A 58 21.35 -0.31 -4.01
N ILE A 59 22.02 -1.28 -4.63
CA ILE A 59 23.48 -1.28 -4.77
C ILE A 59 23.96 -0.13 -5.64
N SER A 60 23.33 0.10 -6.79
CA SER A 60 23.75 1.16 -7.72
C SER A 60 23.52 2.56 -7.16
N ALA A 61 22.45 2.78 -6.39
CA ALA A 61 22.22 4.05 -5.72
C ALA A 61 23.24 4.30 -4.60
N ALA A 62 23.60 3.26 -3.85
CA ALA A 62 24.64 3.34 -2.83
C ALA A 62 26.01 3.65 -3.45
N GLU A 63 26.37 2.96 -4.54
CA GLU A 63 27.61 3.21 -5.28
C GLU A 63 27.71 4.64 -5.80
N LEU A 64 26.63 5.18 -6.39
CA LEU A 64 26.59 6.57 -6.84
C LEU A 64 26.75 7.55 -5.68
N THR A 65 26.10 7.28 -4.54
CA THR A 65 26.24 8.11 -3.33
C THR A 65 27.70 8.14 -2.86
N CYS A 66 28.35 6.98 -2.76
CA CYS A 66 29.77 6.88 -2.42
C CYS A 66 30.67 7.59 -3.46
N ALA A 67 30.34 7.47 -4.76
CA ALA A 67 31.06 8.15 -5.83
C ALA A 67 30.96 9.67 -5.71
N LEU A 68 29.78 10.22 -5.38
CA LEU A 68 29.60 11.65 -5.14
C LEU A 68 30.34 12.11 -3.87
N LEU A 69 30.31 11.35 -2.78
CA LEU A 69 31.09 11.65 -1.57
C LEU A 69 32.59 11.77 -1.89
N MET A 70 33.16 10.79 -2.60
CA MET A 70 34.57 10.83 -3.03
C MET A 70 34.85 11.99 -3.99
N SER A 71 33.96 12.23 -4.94
CA SER A 71 34.10 13.31 -5.91
C SER A 71 34.08 14.69 -5.27
N LEU A 72 33.22 14.90 -4.27
CA LEU A 72 33.20 16.12 -3.46
C LEU A 72 34.45 16.28 -2.60
N SER A 73 35.01 15.18 -2.09
CA SER A 73 36.24 15.24 -1.30
C SER A 73 37.45 15.65 -2.14
N ARG A 74 37.44 15.32 -3.45
CA ARG A 74 38.62 15.44 -4.32
C ARG A 74 38.42 16.37 -5.54
N HIS A 75 37.27 17.04 -5.65
CA HIS A 75 36.93 17.93 -6.76
C HIS A 75 37.06 17.28 -8.15
N ILE A 76 36.75 15.98 -8.25
CA ILE A 76 37.08 15.17 -9.44
C ILE A 76 36.47 15.77 -10.73
N PRO A 77 35.16 16.06 -10.82
CA PRO A 77 34.58 16.58 -12.05
C PRO A 77 35.17 17.94 -12.45
N GLN A 78 35.34 18.85 -11.50
CA GLN A 78 35.91 20.18 -11.75
C GLN A 78 37.37 20.09 -12.23
N ALA A 79 38.18 19.22 -11.61
CA ALA A 79 39.56 18.99 -12.02
C ALA A 79 39.66 18.37 -13.43
N VAL A 80 38.80 17.39 -13.74
CA VAL A 80 38.70 16.80 -15.08
C VAL A 80 38.31 17.84 -16.12
N MET A 81 37.36 18.74 -15.82
CA MET A 81 36.97 19.80 -16.74
C MET A 81 38.09 20.82 -16.96
N SER A 82 38.85 21.20 -15.91
CA SER A 82 40.03 22.06 -16.05
C SER A 82 41.09 21.44 -16.96
N MET A 83 41.39 20.14 -16.79
CA MET A 83 42.33 19.41 -17.66
C MET A 83 41.86 19.35 -19.13
N LYS A 84 40.56 19.12 -19.37
CA LYS A 84 39.98 19.12 -20.72
C LYS A 84 40.03 20.49 -21.39
N ASP A 85 40.02 21.56 -20.59
CA ASP A 85 40.20 22.94 -21.03
C ASP A 85 41.69 23.33 -21.18
N GLY A 86 42.61 22.36 -21.10
CA GLY A 86 44.04 22.56 -21.29
C GLY A 86 44.78 23.21 -20.10
N LYS A 87 44.14 23.31 -18.93
CA LYS A 87 44.71 23.94 -17.73
C LYS A 87 45.39 22.91 -16.82
N TRP A 88 46.38 23.38 -16.04
CA TRP A 88 47.08 22.58 -15.02
C TRP A 88 46.94 23.20 -13.63
N ASP A 89 45.71 23.25 -13.12
CA ASP A 89 45.35 23.96 -11.89
C ASP A 89 45.61 23.16 -10.59
N ARG A 90 46.78 22.51 -10.45
CA ARG A 90 47.08 21.60 -9.33
C ARG A 90 46.85 22.24 -7.94
N LYS A 91 47.19 23.51 -7.78
CA LYS A 91 47.03 24.24 -6.49
C LYS A 91 45.57 24.57 -6.17
N LYS A 92 44.70 24.67 -7.17
CA LYS A 92 43.28 25.03 -7.01
C LYS A 92 42.46 23.90 -6.40
N PHE A 93 42.80 22.64 -6.70
CA PHE A 93 42.00 21.47 -6.33
C PHE A 93 42.56 20.73 -5.10
N MET A 94 42.91 21.49 -4.05
CA MET A 94 43.28 20.89 -2.77
C MET A 94 42.06 20.19 -2.16
N GLY A 95 42.09 18.86 -2.11
CA GLY A 95 41.00 18.05 -1.56
C GLY A 95 41.14 17.76 -0.07
N ALA A 96 40.25 16.89 0.42
CA ALA A 96 40.28 16.35 1.77
C ALA A 96 40.34 14.81 1.74
N GLU A 97 40.85 14.22 2.81
CA GLU A 97 40.72 12.80 3.09
C GLU A 97 39.34 12.50 3.71
N LEU A 98 38.80 11.33 3.39
CA LEU A 98 37.60 10.79 4.05
C LEU A 98 37.95 10.07 5.35
N TYR A 99 39.17 9.51 5.45
CA TYR A 99 39.62 8.79 6.64
C TYR A 99 39.49 9.65 7.91
N GLY A 100 38.88 9.08 8.95
CA GLY A 100 38.64 9.75 10.23
C GLY A 100 37.54 10.82 10.22
N LYS A 101 36.89 11.09 9.08
CA LYS A 101 35.76 12.01 8.99
C LYS A 101 34.45 11.35 9.42
N VAL A 102 33.50 12.19 9.84
CA VAL A 102 32.17 11.76 10.27
C VAL A 102 31.18 11.90 9.12
N LEU A 103 30.52 10.79 8.77
CA LEU A 103 29.40 10.75 7.83
C LEU A 103 28.08 10.58 8.60
N GLY A 104 27.21 11.58 8.51
CA GLY A 104 25.82 11.50 8.92
C GLY A 104 24.95 10.87 7.83
N ILE A 105 24.20 9.84 8.19
CA ILE A 105 23.30 9.11 7.29
C ILE A 105 21.86 9.29 7.78
N VAL A 106 21.07 10.03 7.02
CA VAL A 106 19.68 10.30 7.37
C VAL A 106 18.78 9.39 6.54
N GLY A 107 18.15 8.42 7.19
CA GLY A 107 17.51 7.28 6.56
C GLY A 107 18.42 6.05 6.55
N LEU A 108 18.08 5.06 7.38
CA LEU A 108 18.86 3.84 7.64
C LEU A 108 18.20 2.59 7.02
N GLY A 109 17.45 2.80 5.94
CA GLY A 109 16.95 1.72 5.11
C GLY A 109 18.05 1.03 4.28
N ARG A 110 17.64 0.29 3.26
CA ARG A 110 18.53 -0.55 2.44
C ARG A 110 19.73 0.21 1.85
N ILE A 111 19.52 1.41 1.31
CA ILE A 111 20.60 2.19 0.69
C ILE A 111 21.51 2.78 1.76
N GLY A 112 20.96 3.35 2.83
CA GLY A 112 21.74 3.91 3.94
C GLY A 112 22.68 2.89 4.57
N LYS A 113 22.21 1.65 4.77
CA LYS A 113 23.06 0.51 5.17
C LYS A 113 24.25 0.29 4.23
N GLU A 114 23.98 0.17 2.94
CA GLU A 114 25.02 -0.14 1.94
C GLU A 114 26.05 0.98 1.84
N VAL A 115 25.62 2.24 1.99
CA VAL A 115 26.50 3.41 2.06
C VAL A 115 27.35 3.38 3.33
N ALA A 116 26.74 3.09 4.49
CA ALA A 116 27.45 3.02 5.76
C ALA A 116 28.62 2.02 5.70
N SER A 117 28.32 0.76 5.32
CA SER A 117 29.32 -0.30 5.24
C SER A 117 30.49 0.03 4.29
N ARG A 118 30.18 0.64 3.14
CA ARG A 118 31.22 1.09 2.19
C ARG A 118 32.05 2.21 2.77
N MET A 119 31.44 3.22 3.37
CA MET A 119 32.18 4.38 3.87
C MET A 119 32.98 4.10 5.14
N GLN A 120 32.53 3.17 5.98
CA GLN A 120 33.33 2.61 7.07
C GLN A 120 34.61 1.94 6.55
N SER A 121 34.56 1.29 5.38
CA SER A 121 35.75 0.68 4.75
C SER A 121 36.78 1.74 4.29
N PHE A 122 36.36 3.01 4.12
CA PHE A 122 37.25 4.15 3.90
C PHE A 122 37.75 4.78 5.22
N GLY A 123 37.41 4.18 6.37
CA GLY A 123 37.76 4.67 7.70
C GLY A 123 36.94 5.85 8.19
N MET A 124 35.75 6.10 7.63
CA MET A 124 34.82 7.11 8.16
C MET A 124 34.10 6.58 9.41
N ARG A 125 33.82 7.46 10.37
CA ARG A 125 32.85 7.19 11.44
C ARG A 125 31.45 7.46 10.89
N THR A 126 30.54 6.50 10.99
CA THR A 126 29.15 6.64 10.53
C THR A 126 28.20 6.81 11.71
N ILE A 127 27.44 7.90 11.69
CA ILE A 127 26.33 8.18 12.60
C ILE A 127 25.04 8.32 11.79
N GLY A 128 23.87 8.11 12.39
CA GLY A 128 22.65 8.12 11.62
C GLY A 128 21.39 8.48 12.39
N TYR A 129 20.33 8.74 11.64
CA TYR A 129 18.98 8.98 12.16
C TYR A 129 17.97 8.25 11.29
N ASP A 130 17.11 7.46 11.93
CA ASP A 130 15.93 6.88 11.29
C ASP A 130 14.86 6.61 12.36
N PRO A 131 13.65 7.21 12.27
CA PRO A 131 12.63 7.03 13.30
C PRO A 131 11.96 5.64 13.29
N ILE A 132 12.24 4.82 12.27
CA ILE A 132 11.60 3.51 12.05
C ILE A 132 12.58 2.37 12.35
N THR A 133 13.86 2.57 12.07
CA THR A 133 14.88 1.52 12.22
C THR A 133 15.28 1.33 13.69
N PRO A 134 15.11 0.13 14.28
CA PRO A 134 15.51 -0.10 15.67
C PRO A 134 17.01 0.14 15.91
N LEU A 135 17.36 0.61 17.11
CA LEU A 135 18.75 0.98 17.48
C LEU A 135 19.71 -0.21 17.35
N GLU A 136 19.27 -1.41 17.73
CA GLU A 136 20.05 -2.64 17.64
C GLU A 136 20.34 -3.05 16.18
N VAL A 137 19.42 -2.75 15.26
CA VAL A 137 19.61 -3.05 13.83
C VAL A 137 20.71 -2.17 13.27
N SER A 138 20.70 -0.87 13.56
CA SER A 138 21.74 0.02 13.07
C SER A 138 23.11 -0.22 13.73
N ALA A 139 23.10 -0.56 15.03
CA ALA A 139 24.32 -0.90 15.75
C ALA A 139 24.98 -2.16 15.19
N SER A 140 24.19 -3.15 14.72
CA SER A 140 24.71 -4.41 14.16
C SER A 140 25.61 -4.23 12.92
N TRP A 141 25.49 -3.08 12.23
CA TRP A 141 26.35 -2.71 11.11
C TRP A 141 27.14 -1.43 11.36
N GLY A 142 27.41 -1.11 12.63
CA GLY A 142 28.35 -0.06 13.04
C GLY A 142 27.86 1.37 12.85
N VAL A 143 26.55 1.61 12.80
CA VAL A 143 25.98 2.96 12.74
C VAL A 143 25.37 3.32 14.10
N GLU A 144 25.92 4.35 14.72
CA GLU A 144 25.39 4.93 15.95
C GLU A 144 24.18 5.82 15.61
N GLN A 145 23.01 5.45 16.10
CA GLN A 145 21.78 6.23 15.92
C GLN A 145 21.65 7.32 16.99
N MET A 146 21.21 8.50 16.57
CA MET A 146 20.99 9.65 17.45
C MET A 146 19.94 10.59 16.85
N SER A 147 19.49 11.59 17.62
CA SER A 147 18.56 12.59 17.10
C SER A 147 19.22 13.47 16.03
N LEU A 148 18.42 14.09 15.16
CA LEU A 148 18.92 15.03 14.16
C LEU A 148 19.70 16.20 14.79
N GLU A 149 19.23 16.69 15.94
CA GLU A 149 19.89 17.77 16.69
C GLU A 149 21.30 17.40 17.17
N GLU A 150 21.52 16.15 17.54
CA GLU A 150 22.84 15.63 17.93
C GLU A 150 23.71 15.30 16.70
N LEU A 151 23.08 14.90 15.60
CA LEU A 151 23.75 14.47 14.37
C LEU A 151 24.38 15.65 13.62
N TRP A 152 23.64 16.74 13.39
CA TRP A 152 24.11 17.89 12.61
C TRP A 152 25.47 18.46 13.03
N PRO A 153 25.72 18.78 14.32
CA PRO A 153 26.99 19.40 14.74
C PRO A 153 28.20 18.46 14.61
N GLN A 154 28.00 17.15 14.41
CA GLN A 154 29.08 16.17 14.31
C GLN A 154 29.50 15.89 12.86
N CYS A 155 28.65 16.16 11.88
CA CYS A 155 28.86 15.71 10.50
C CYS A 155 29.88 16.56 9.72
N ASP A 156 30.88 15.90 9.14
CA ASP A 156 31.71 16.50 8.08
C ASP A 156 31.04 16.30 6.71
N TYR A 157 30.34 15.18 6.56
CA TYR A 157 29.53 14.83 5.39
C TYR A 157 28.13 14.40 5.84
N ILE A 158 27.10 14.71 5.05
CA ILE A 158 25.72 14.25 5.26
C ILE A 158 25.22 13.60 3.97
N THR A 159 24.55 12.46 4.07
CA THR A 159 23.81 11.86 2.97
C THR A 159 22.38 11.54 3.40
N VAL A 160 21.42 11.75 2.49
CA VAL A 160 20.00 11.49 2.74
C VAL A 160 19.50 10.31 1.91
N HIS A 161 18.74 9.42 2.55
CA HIS A 161 18.17 8.18 2.00
C HIS A 161 16.74 7.93 2.49
N THR A 162 15.99 8.99 2.76
CA THR A 162 14.58 8.93 3.15
C THR A 162 13.66 8.98 1.92
N PRO A 163 12.42 8.47 2.01
CA PRO A 163 11.38 8.81 1.04
C PRO A 163 11.01 10.30 1.17
N LEU A 164 10.45 10.89 0.11
CA LEU A 164 9.87 12.23 0.16
C LEU A 164 8.44 12.17 0.72
N MET A 165 8.23 12.80 1.86
CA MET A 165 6.97 12.88 2.58
C MET A 165 6.88 14.27 3.26
N PRO A 166 5.71 14.68 3.79
CA PRO A 166 5.61 15.97 4.49
C PRO A 166 6.64 16.15 5.62
N SER A 167 6.98 15.08 6.34
CA SER A 167 7.97 15.09 7.42
C SER A 167 9.43 15.14 6.97
N THR A 168 9.72 14.84 5.69
CA THR A 168 11.10 14.82 5.15
C THR A 168 11.33 15.88 4.07
N THR A 169 10.30 16.63 3.72
CA THR A 169 10.40 17.77 2.80
C THR A 169 11.15 18.91 3.48
N GLY A 170 12.22 19.40 2.87
CA GLY A 170 13.07 20.45 3.42
C GLY A 170 13.76 20.05 4.73
N LEU A 171 14.07 18.76 4.91
CA LEU A 171 14.72 18.22 6.10
C LEU A 171 16.07 18.89 6.37
N LEU A 172 16.85 19.13 5.31
CA LEU A 172 17.96 20.08 5.35
C LEU A 172 17.47 21.42 4.79
N ASN A 173 17.31 22.40 5.69
CA ASN A 173 16.92 23.78 5.42
C ASN A 173 17.89 24.74 6.14
N ASP A 174 17.62 26.05 6.13
CA ASP A 174 18.50 27.06 6.74
C ASP A 174 18.78 26.76 8.22
N ALA A 175 17.77 26.33 8.99
CA ALA A 175 17.92 26.02 10.42
C ALA A 175 18.76 24.76 10.64
N SER A 176 18.59 23.72 9.83
CA SER A 176 19.42 22.52 9.88
C SER A 176 20.87 22.83 9.48
N PHE A 177 21.08 23.59 8.40
CA PHE A 177 22.42 23.99 7.96
C PHE A 177 23.14 24.84 9.01
N ALA A 178 22.45 25.74 9.71
CA ALA A 178 23.03 26.57 10.77
C ALA A 178 23.58 25.75 11.95
N LYS A 179 23.05 24.54 12.18
CA LYS A 179 23.51 23.62 13.23
C LYS A 179 24.68 22.73 12.79
N CYS A 180 24.91 22.62 11.48
CA CYS A 180 25.99 21.81 10.95
C CYS A 180 27.36 22.44 11.20
N LYS A 181 28.42 21.62 11.11
CA LYS A 181 29.79 22.15 11.02
C LYS A 181 29.92 23.07 9.81
N LYS A 182 30.63 24.18 9.99
CA LYS A 182 30.98 25.06 8.86
C LYS A 182 31.81 24.28 7.83
N GLY A 183 31.38 24.33 6.58
CA GLY A 183 32.01 23.60 5.48
C GLY A 183 31.49 22.16 5.30
N VAL A 184 30.39 21.77 5.96
CA VAL A 184 29.75 20.46 5.78
C VAL A 184 29.46 20.21 4.30
N LYS A 185 29.64 18.96 3.84
CA LYS A 185 29.31 18.56 2.46
C LYS A 185 28.09 17.65 2.46
N VAL A 186 27.18 17.84 1.52
CA VAL A 186 25.90 17.10 1.49
C VAL A 186 25.72 16.31 0.20
N VAL A 187 25.09 15.14 0.26
CA VAL A 187 24.76 14.31 -0.89
C VAL A 187 23.29 13.92 -0.87
N ASN A 188 22.61 14.06 -2.00
CA ASN A 188 21.24 13.59 -2.20
C ASN A 188 21.14 12.78 -3.50
N CYS A 189 21.03 11.46 -3.33
CA CYS A 189 20.68 10.50 -4.39
C CYS A 189 19.33 9.83 -4.12
N ALA A 190 18.50 10.43 -3.26
CA ALA A 190 17.24 9.85 -2.80
C ALA A 190 16.06 10.46 -3.57
N ARG A 191 15.60 11.64 -3.17
CA ARG A 191 14.51 12.39 -3.85
C ARG A 191 14.77 13.88 -3.79
N GLY A 192 14.38 14.59 -4.86
CA GLY A 192 14.31 16.04 -4.86
C GLY A 192 13.42 16.56 -3.73
N GLY A 193 13.75 17.72 -3.16
CA GLY A 193 12.98 18.35 -2.09
C GLY A 193 13.26 17.85 -0.68
N ILE A 194 14.04 16.77 -0.48
CA ILE A 194 14.51 16.40 0.87
C ILE A 194 15.48 17.46 1.41
N ILE A 195 16.34 17.97 0.54
CA ILE A 195 17.14 19.16 0.80
C ILE A 195 16.39 20.33 0.17
N ASP A 196 16.13 21.38 0.95
CA ASP A 196 15.62 22.64 0.42
C ASP A 196 16.69 23.26 -0.49
N GLU A 197 16.41 23.31 -1.79
CA GLU A 197 17.35 23.76 -2.82
C GLU A 197 17.75 25.22 -2.65
N ALA A 198 16.84 26.07 -2.18
CA ALA A 198 17.11 27.49 -1.98
C ALA A 198 17.96 27.71 -0.71
N ALA A 199 17.66 26.97 0.37
CA ALA A 199 18.49 26.97 1.57
C ALA A 199 19.89 26.43 1.31
N LEU A 200 20.00 25.37 0.50
CA LEU A 200 21.29 24.82 0.08
C LEU A 200 22.11 25.85 -0.69
N LEU A 201 21.50 26.59 -1.63
CA LEU A 201 22.19 27.64 -2.38
C LEU A 201 22.74 28.72 -1.44
N ARG A 202 21.93 29.23 -0.50
CA ARG A 202 22.38 30.19 0.52
C ARG A 202 23.50 29.63 1.41
N ALA A 203 23.41 28.36 1.80
CA ALA A 203 24.42 27.70 2.60
C ALA A 203 25.74 27.55 1.83
N LEU A 204 25.69 27.28 0.52
CA LEU A 204 26.87 27.22 -0.35
C LEU A 204 27.52 28.59 -0.53
N GLU A 205 26.73 29.64 -0.76
CA GLU A 205 27.21 31.02 -0.95
C GLU A 205 27.85 31.58 0.32
N SER A 206 27.28 31.29 1.49
CA SER A 206 27.85 31.70 2.79
C SER A 206 29.05 30.85 3.23
N GLY A 207 29.30 29.72 2.56
CA GLY A 207 30.32 28.74 2.95
C GLY A 207 29.96 27.92 4.19
N GLN A 208 28.70 27.99 4.67
CA GLN A 208 28.18 27.08 5.69
C GLN A 208 28.19 25.63 5.16
N CYS A 209 27.79 25.45 3.90
CA CYS A 209 27.98 24.21 3.15
C CYS A 209 29.20 24.34 2.22
N GLY A 210 30.14 23.40 2.33
CA GLY A 210 31.37 23.38 1.53
C GLY A 210 31.22 22.76 0.15
N GLY A 211 30.08 22.12 -0.14
CA GLY A 211 29.78 21.52 -1.44
C GLY A 211 28.64 20.51 -1.39
N ALA A 212 28.02 20.25 -2.55
CA ALA A 212 26.87 19.35 -2.64
C ALA A 212 26.95 18.40 -3.84
N GLY A 213 26.53 17.15 -3.63
CA GLY A 213 26.40 16.12 -4.66
C GLY A 213 24.93 15.80 -4.87
N LEU A 214 24.36 16.17 -6.02
CA LEU A 214 22.92 16.08 -6.29
C LEU A 214 22.64 15.19 -7.50
N ASP A 215 21.97 14.06 -7.30
CA ASP A 215 21.48 13.23 -8.41
C ASP A 215 20.02 13.53 -8.76
N VAL A 216 19.30 14.22 -7.87
CA VAL A 216 17.85 14.42 -7.95
C VAL A 216 17.50 15.88 -7.63
N PHE A 217 16.42 16.37 -8.23
CA PHE A 217 15.94 17.76 -8.09
C PHE A 217 14.42 17.78 -7.87
N VAL A 218 13.89 18.86 -7.29
CA VAL A 218 12.43 19.05 -7.10
C VAL A 218 11.71 19.00 -8.44
N GLU A 219 12.26 19.69 -9.45
CA GLU A 219 11.81 19.62 -10.82
C GLU A 219 12.88 18.95 -11.69
N GLU A 220 12.50 17.91 -12.43
CA GLU A 220 13.39 17.18 -13.32
C GLU A 220 12.84 17.18 -14.75
N PRO A 221 13.57 17.77 -15.73
CA PRO A 221 14.86 18.45 -15.61
C PRO A 221 14.79 19.81 -14.87
N PRO A 222 15.84 20.22 -14.13
CA PRO A 222 15.81 21.46 -13.36
C PRO A 222 15.79 22.69 -14.27
N LYS A 223 14.74 23.51 -14.11
CA LYS A 223 14.63 24.81 -14.80
C LYS A 223 15.55 25.85 -14.18
N ASP A 224 15.58 25.92 -12.85
CA ASP A 224 16.56 26.72 -12.15
C ASP A 224 17.94 26.03 -12.23
N ARG A 225 18.90 26.76 -12.76
CA ARG A 225 20.26 26.30 -13.02
C ARG A 225 21.25 26.77 -11.96
N ALA A 226 20.83 27.53 -10.95
CA ALA A 226 21.71 28.11 -9.93
C ALA A 226 22.55 27.05 -9.22
N LEU A 227 21.92 26.00 -8.68
CA LEU A 227 22.63 24.88 -8.07
C LEU A 227 23.47 24.11 -9.08
N VAL A 228 22.92 23.80 -10.26
CA VAL A 228 23.64 23.02 -11.29
C VAL A 228 24.92 23.71 -11.74
N ASN A 229 24.91 25.04 -11.82
CA ASN A 229 26.05 25.84 -12.27
C ASN A 229 26.99 26.25 -11.12
N HIS A 230 26.63 26.00 -9.87
CA HIS A 230 27.44 26.42 -8.72
C HIS A 230 28.78 25.65 -8.68
N PRO A 231 29.93 26.31 -8.49
CA PRO A 231 31.25 25.68 -8.62
C PRO A 231 31.51 24.53 -7.62
N ASN A 232 30.88 24.59 -6.45
CA ASN A 232 30.98 23.55 -5.40
C ASN A 232 29.90 22.48 -5.49
N VAL A 233 29.09 22.47 -6.55
CA VAL A 233 28.05 21.46 -6.77
C VAL A 233 28.52 20.48 -7.85
N ILE A 234 28.30 19.19 -7.57
CA ILE A 234 28.43 18.11 -8.56
C ILE A 234 27.03 17.56 -8.73
N SER A 235 26.49 17.64 -9.95
CA SER A 235 25.15 17.13 -10.23
C SER A 235 25.13 16.08 -11.33
N CYS A 236 24.19 15.16 -11.21
CA CYS A 236 23.92 14.08 -12.16
C CYS A 236 22.44 14.08 -12.55
N PRO A 237 22.08 13.66 -13.78
CA PRO A 237 20.71 13.63 -14.25
C PRO A 237 19.98 12.34 -13.83
N HIS A 238 19.80 12.14 -12.51
CA HIS A 238 19.06 11.01 -11.93
C HIS A 238 19.59 9.63 -12.37
N LEU A 239 20.87 9.39 -12.10
CA LEU A 239 21.62 8.21 -12.49
C LEU A 239 21.61 7.09 -11.45
N GLY A 240 21.01 7.27 -10.26
CA GLY A 240 21.09 6.29 -9.16
C GLY A 240 20.66 4.86 -9.51
N ALA A 241 19.80 4.68 -10.53
CA ALA A 241 19.40 3.37 -11.06
C ALA A 241 19.90 3.09 -12.49
N SER A 242 20.71 3.98 -13.05
CA SER A 242 21.15 3.96 -14.45
C SER A 242 22.39 3.08 -14.66
N THR A 243 22.30 1.83 -14.23
CA THR A 243 23.34 0.79 -14.42
C THR A 243 22.76 -0.42 -15.13
N LYS A 244 23.58 -1.17 -15.88
CA LYS A 244 23.10 -2.37 -16.59
C LYS A 244 22.54 -3.40 -15.59
N GLU A 245 23.19 -3.51 -14.44
CA GLU A 245 22.87 -4.45 -13.38
C GLU A 245 21.56 -4.10 -12.67
N ALA A 246 21.32 -2.82 -12.34
CA ALA A 246 20.06 -2.40 -11.74
C ALA A 246 18.91 -2.55 -12.74
N GLN A 247 19.11 -2.18 -14.01
CA GLN A 247 18.07 -2.33 -15.04
C GLN A 247 17.70 -3.80 -15.27
N ALA A 248 18.69 -4.71 -15.27
CA ALA A 248 18.46 -6.14 -15.37
C ALA A 248 17.72 -6.71 -14.15
N ARG A 249 18.15 -6.34 -12.93
CA ARG A 249 17.47 -6.76 -11.69
C ARG A 249 16.03 -6.27 -11.64
N CYS A 250 15.79 -4.96 -11.82
CA CYS A 250 14.44 -4.39 -11.82
C CYS A 250 13.54 -5.02 -12.90
N GLY A 251 14.07 -5.26 -14.11
CA GLY A 251 13.32 -5.90 -15.18
C GLY A 251 12.91 -7.33 -14.84
N ARG A 252 13.83 -8.12 -14.29
CA ARG A 252 13.55 -9.49 -13.86
C ARG A 252 12.59 -9.51 -12.67
N ASP A 253 12.82 -8.68 -11.67
CA ASP A 253 12.03 -8.68 -10.43
C ASP A 253 10.57 -8.28 -10.69
N ILE A 254 10.30 -7.30 -11.58
CA ILE A 254 8.92 -6.95 -11.93
C ILE A 254 8.24 -8.06 -12.73
N ALA A 255 8.97 -8.73 -13.63
CA ALA A 255 8.44 -9.84 -14.41
C ALA A 255 8.09 -11.04 -13.51
N LEU A 256 8.97 -11.38 -12.56
CA LEU A 256 8.71 -12.43 -11.58
C LEU A 256 7.50 -12.10 -10.70
N GLN A 257 7.38 -10.87 -10.21
CA GLN A 257 6.21 -10.45 -9.42
C GLN A 257 4.89 -10.58 -10.20
N ILE A 258 4.90 -10.24 -11.49
CA ILE A 258 3.74 -10.44 -12.36
C ILE A 258 3.40 -11.93 -12.49
N VAL A 259 4.40 -12.79 -12.70
CA VAL A 259 4.20 -14.25 -12.78
C VAL A 259 3.68 -14.79 -11.46
N ASP A 260 4.25 -14.36 -10.34
CA ASP A 260 3.84 -14.77 -9.00
C ASP A 260 2.39 -14.37 -8.74
N MET A 261 1.96 -13.16 -9.13
CA MET A 261 0.56 -12.74 -9.04
C MET A 261 -0.38 -13.67 -9.83
N VAL A 262 -0.04 -13.97 -11.09
CA VAL A 262 -0.87 -14.77 -11.99
C VAL A 262 -0.92 -16.24 -11.54
N THR A 263 0.14 -16.71 -10.89
CA THR A 263 0.24 -18.08 -10.35
C THR A 263 -0.25 -18.20 -8.91
N GLY A 264 -0.82 -17.12 -8.35
CA GLY A 264 -1.39 -17.12 -7.01
C GLY A 264 -0.33 -17.28 -5.92
N LYS A 265 0.76 -16.53 -6.00
CA LYS A 265 1.79 -16.42 -4.95
C LYS A 265 1.82 -15.01 -4.35
N ALA A 266 2.38 -14.91 -3.15
CA ALA A 266 2.50 -13.65 -2.42
C ALA A 266 3.27 -12.57 -3.22
N LEU A 267 2.80 -11.32 -3.12
CA LEU A 267 3.41 -10.16 -3.77
C LEU A 267 4.42 -9.48 -2.84
N VAL A 268 5.53 -8.97 -3.38
CA VAL A 268 6.58 -8.29 -2.57
C VAL A 268 6.67 -6.79 -2.86
N GLY A 269 6.28 -6.35 -4.06
CA GLY A 269 6.36 -4.95 -4.48
C GLY A 269 5.03 -4.24 -4.65
N ALA A 270 3.93 -4.77 -4.08
CA ALA A 270 2.62 -4.11 -4.17
C ALA A 270 2.62 -2.77 -3.40
N VAL A 271 2.27 -1.68 -4.10
CA VAL A 271 2.34 -0.31 -3.58
C VAL A 271 0.99 0.18 -3.05
N ASN A 272 -0.11 -0.20 -3.70
CA ASN A 272 -1.47 0.19 -3.31
C ASN A 272 -2.36 -1.01 -2.95
N ALA A 273 -1.75 -2.18 -2.84
CA ALA A 273 -2.47 -3.43 -2.64
C ALA A 273 -1.72 -4.33 -1.64
N GLN A 274 -1.18 -3.77 -0.55
CA GLN A 274 -0.48 -4.55 0.47
C GLN A 274 -1.37 -5.63 1.08
N VAL A 275 -2.68 -5.38 1.15
CA VAL A 275 -3.68 -6.36 1.57
C VAL A 275 -3.61 -7.64 0.74
N LEU A 276 -3.25 -7.54 -0.55
CA LEU A 276 -3.12 -8.72 -1.43
C LEU A 276 -1.88 -9.56 -1.14
N VAL A 277 -0.91 -9.07 -0.36
CA VAL A 277 0.32 -9.83 -0.06
C VAL A 277 0.00 -11.13 0.69
N SER A 278 -1.06 -11.15 1.50
CA SER A 278 -1.53 -12.31 2.25
C SER A 278 -2.72 -13.06 1.61
N THR A 279 -3.20 -12.65 0.43
CA THR A 279 -4.42 -13.24 -0.17
C THR A 279 -4.19 -14.48 -1.02
N PHE A 280 -2.94 -14.85 -1.29
CA PHE A 280 -2.59 -15.83 -2.32
C PHE A 280 -2.41 -17.27 -1.81
N SER A 281 -3.20 -17.70 -0.82
CA SER A 281 -3.38 -19.12 -0.50
C SER A 281 -4.80 -19.57 -0.85
N PRO A 282 -5.03 -20.86 -1.18
CA PRO A 282 -6.37 -21.41 -1.37
C PRO A 282 -7.31 -21.10 -0.19
N ASP A 283 -6.78 -21.09 1.03
CA ASP A 283 -7.51 -20.76 2.25
C ASP A 283 -7.97 -19.30 2.24
N SER A 284 -7.08 -18.36 1.89
CA SER A 284 -7.42 -16.92 1.80
C SER A 284 -8.54 -16.64 0.79
N HIS A 285 -8.59 -17.36 -0.34
CA HIS A 285 -9.67 -17.19 -1.33
C HIS A 285 -11.06 -17.51 -0.76
N GLN A 286 -11.16 -18.48 0.14
CA GLN A 286 -12.43 -18.86 0.75
C GLN A 286 -12.88 -17.79 1.76
N TRP A 287 -11.94 -17.25 2.53
CA TRP A 287 -12.20 -16.16 3.47
C TRP A 287 -12.54 -14.83 2.79
N ILE A 288 -11.92 -14.52 1.64
CA ILE A 288 -12.30 -13.37 0.80
C ILE A 288 -13.75 -13.52 0.32
N ARG A 289 -14.10 -14.70 -0.23
CA ARG A 289 -15.49 -14.97 -0.65
C ARG A 289 -16.47 -14.86 0.51
N LEU A 290 -16.09 -15.35 1.69
CA LEU A 290 -16.90 -15.19 2.90
C LEU A 290 -17.16 -13.70 3.21
N GLY A 291 -16.11 -12.88 3.23
CA GLY A 291 -16.22 -11.43 3.44
C GLY A 291 -17.16 -10.76 2.44
N GLU A 292 -16.95 -10.98 1.14
CA GLU A 292 -17.80 -10.44 0.08
C GLU A 292 -19.26 -10.88 0.24
N SER A 293 -19.49 -12.15 0.56
CA SER A 293 -20.82 -12.70 0.74
C SER A 293 -21.54 -12.08 1.93
N MET A 294 -20.85 -11.95 3.08
CA MET A 294 -21.41 -11.31 4.27
C MET A 294 -21.73 -9.84 4.03
N GLY A 295 -20.86 -9.11 3.32
CA GLY A 295 -21.13 -7.74 2.90
C GLY A 295 -22.40 -7.62 2.05
N ARG A 296 -22.62 -8.55 1.10
CA ARG A 296 -23.85 -8.59 0.30
C ARG A 296 -25.09 -8.96 1.11
N VAL A 297 -24.96 -9.90 2.07
CA VAL A 297 -26.04 -10.27 2.98
C VAL A 297 -26.46 -9.05 3.81
N LEU A 298 -25.50 -8.32 4.39
CA LEU A 298 -25.79 -7.09 5.11
C LEU A 298 -26.43 -6.04 4.20
N LYS A 299 -25.91 -5.85 2.98
CA LYS A 299 -26.52 -4.96 1.98
C LYS A 299 -27.98 -5.29 1.72
N ALA A 300 -28.29 -6.57 1.53
CA ALA A 300 -29.63 -7.02 1.19
C ALA A 300 -30.60 -6.96 2.38
N CYS A 301 -30.13 -7.33 3.57
CA CYS A 301 -30.96 -7.47 4.77
C CYS A 301 -31.08 -6.16 5.59
N THR A 302 -30.24 -5.16 5.34
CA THR A 302 -30.44 -3.82 5.91
C THR A 302 -31.54 -3.10 5.13
N ALA A 303 -32.75 -3.01 5.70
CA ALA A 303 -33.92 -2.38 5.07
C ALA A 303 -33.80 -0.85 4.85
N SER A 304 -32.65 -0.25 5.15
CA SER A 304 -32.42 1.19 5.08
C SER A 304 -31.90 1.60 3.70
N LYS A 305 -32.45 2.70 3.15
CA LYS A 305 -31.90 3.37 1.95
C LYS A 305 -30.80 4.38 2.29
N GLU A 306 -30.53 4.57 3.57
CA GLU A 306 -29.53 5.52 4.07
C GLU A 306 -28.11 4.94 3.99
N PRO A 307 -27.09 5.78 3.77
CA PRO A 307 -25.71 5.32 3.67
C PRO A 307 -25.22 4.75 5.00
N TYR A 308 -24.33 3.76 4.92
CA TYR A 308 -23.61 3.23 6.08
C TYR A 308 -22.70 4.32 6.66
N SER A 309 -22.60 4.40 7.98
CA SER A 309 -21.64 5.30 8.64
C SER A 309 -20.36 4.58 9.06
N GLN A 310 -20.47 3.28 9.37
CA GLN A 310 -19.36 2.48 9.88
C GLN A 310 -19.47 1.03 9.44
N VAL A 311 -18.32 0.42 9.16
CA VAL A 311 -18.14 -1.03 8.97
C VAL A 311 -17.08 -1.49 9.96
N HIS A 312 -17.40 -2.47 10.79
CA HIS A 312 -16.46 -3.07 11.74
C HIS A 312 -16.30 -4.56 11.44
N VAL A 313 -15.07 -4.98 11.18
CA VAL A 313 -14.74 -6.38 10.88
C VAL A 313 -13.88 -6.94 11.98
N THR A 314 -14.38 -7.97 12.68
CA THR A 314 -13.62 -8.69 13.69
C THR A 314 -13.30 -10.09 13.20
N SER A 315 -12.02 -10.44 13.20
CA SER A 315 -11.54 -11.80 12.93
C SER A 315 -11.27 -12.53 14.24
N LEU A 316 -11.74 -13.77 14.37
CA LEU A 316 -11.52 -14.62 15.55
C LEU A 316 -10.82 -15.92 15.16
N GLY A 317 -9.78 -16.30 15.93
CA GLY A 317 -9.03 -17.54 15.76
C GLY A 317 -7.61 -17.32 15.21
N GLU A 318 -6.65 -18.11 15.69
CA GLU A 318 -5.21 -17.90 15.44
C GLU A 318 -4.86 -17.82 13.94
N SER A 319 -5.49 -18.65 13.11
CA SER A 319 -5.26 -18.70 11.66
C SER A 319 -5.68 -17.42 10.93
N LEU A 320 -6.60 -16.62 11.49
CA LEU A 320 -7.12 -15.39 10.88
C LEU A 320 -6.34 -14.14 11.24
N LYS A 321 -5.30 -14.24 12.07
CA LYS A 321 -4.50 -13.10 12.52
C LYS A 321 -3.91 -12.28 11.38
N LYS A 322 -3.55 -12.92 10.27
CA LYS A 322 -2.99 -12.28 9.06
C LYS A 322 -4.04 -11.96 7.99
N SER A 323 -5.31 -12.25 8.29
CA SER A 323 -6.43 -12.22 7.34
C SER A 323 -7.31 -10.98 7.49
N SER A 324 -7.20 -10.29 8.62
CA SER A 324 -8.03 -9.15 9.01
C SER A 324 -8.09 -8.06 7.93
N GLY A 325 -6.96 -7.73 7.29
CA GLY A 325 -6.90 -6.69 6.25
C GLY A 325 -7.64 -7.03 4.95
N PHE A 326 -7.62 -8.29 4.51
CA PHE A 326 -8.36 -8.67 3.30
C PHE A 326 -9.83 -8.96 3.59
N LEU A 327 -10.16 -9.39 4.82
CA LEU A 327 -11.54 -9.59 5.27
C LEU A 327 -12.33 -8.28 5.28
N SER A 328 -11.73 -7.19 5.79
CA SER A 328 -12.39 -5.87 5.79
C SER A 328 -12.60 -5.34 4.37
N SER A 329 -11.58 -5.45 3.53
CA SER A 329 -11.69 -5.08 2.11
C SER A 329 -12.78 -5.89 1.40
N ALA A 330 -12.82 -7.21 1.61
CA ALA A 330 -13.81 -8.10 1.02
C ALA A 330 -15.25 -7.79 1.49
N ALA A 331 -15.45 -7.55 2.78
CA ALA A 331 -16.75 -7.15 3.33
C ALA A 331 -17.26 -5.86 2.67
N VAL A 332 -16.38 -4.87 2.52
CA VAL A 332 -16.71 -3.60 1.86
C VAL A 332 -16.99 -3.80 0.37
N VAL A 333 -16.27 -4.68 -0.33
CA VAL A 333 -16.60 -5.06 -1.73
C VAL A 333 -18.04 -5.56 -1.82
N GLY A 334 -18.41 -6.49 -0.94
CA GLY A 334 -19.78 -7.03 -0.89
C GLY A 334 -20.84 -5.96 -0.64
N LEU A 335 -20.55 -5.02 0.27
CA LEU A 335 -21.44 -3.94 0.66
C LEU A 335 -21.64 -2.89 -0.45
N LEU A 336 -20.55 -2.53 -1.13
CA LEU A 336 -20.54 -1.46 -2.14
C LEU A 336 -20.79 -1.95 -3.57
N ALA A 337 -20.85 -3.27 -3.82
CA ALA A 337 -21.03 -3.80 -5.17
C ALA A 337 -22.32 -3.28 -5.84
N GLU A 338 -22.19 -2.58 -6.97
CA GLU A 338 -23.31 -2.09 -7.79
C GLU A 338 -23.07 -2.40 -9.28
N GLY A 339 -23.98 -3.19 -9.89
CA GLY A 339 -24.06 -3.40 -11.34
C GLY A 339 -22.76 -3.88 -12.06
N PRO A 340 -22.76 -3.90 -13.41
CA PRO A 340 -21.64 -4.44 -14.21
C PRO A 340 -20.52 -3.43 -14.55
N GLN A 341 -20.50 -2.22 -13.99
CA GLN A 341 -19.45 -1.20 -14.24
C GLN A 341 -18.20 -1.46 -13.38
N LYS A 342 -17.13 -0.65 -13.51
CA LYS A 342 -15.90 -0.71 -12.67
C LYS A 342 -16.24 -0.53 -11.18
N GLY A 343 -16.66 -1.61 -10.53
CA GLY A 343 -17.11 -1.65 -9.15
C GLY A 343 -15.95 -1.81 -8.14
N PRO A 344 -16.29 -1.90 -6.85
CA PRO A 344 -15.31 -2.10 -5.79
C PRO A 344 -14.60 -3.47 -5.94
N ASN A 345 -13.33 -3.50 -5.57
CA ASN A 345 -12.48 -4.67 -5.47
C ASN A 345 -11.53 -4.52 -4.25
N LEU A 346 -10.72 -5.54 -3.96
CA LEU A 346 -9.84 -5.54 -2.77
C LEU A 346 -8.79 -4.40 -2.74
N VAL A 347 -8.52 -3.73 -3.86
CA VAL A 347 -7.60 -2.59 -3.94
C VAL A 347 -8.30 -1.28 -3.61
N ASN A 348 -9.52 -1.08 -4.13
CA ASN A 348 -10.20 0.21 -4.06
C ASN A 348 -11.38 0.27 -3.07
N ALA A 349 -11.75 -0.86 -2.46
CA ALA A 349 -12.89 -0.94 -1.55
C ALA A 349 -12.78 0.03 -0.35
N LEU A 350 -11.66 0.01 0.38
CA LEU A 350 -11.50 0.89 1.56
C LEU A 350 -11.43 2.38 1.18
N PRO A 351 -10.68 2.80 0.14
CA PRO A 351 -10.74 4.17 -0.35
C PRO A 351 -12.14 4.62 -0.78
N LEU A 352 -12.87 3.77 -1.53
CA LEU A 352 -14.23 4.09 -1.97
C LEU A 352 -15.20 4.23 -0.78
N ALA A 353 -15.08 3.36 0.22
CA ALA A 353 -15.85 3.47 1.47
C ALA A 353 -15.62 4.83 2.14
N ALA A 354 -14.36 5.24 2.29
CA ALA A 354 -14.00 6.52 2.89
C ALA A 354 -14.56 7.72 2.09
N GLU A 355 -14.53 7.69 0.75
CA GLU A 355 -15.13 8.73 -0.10
C GLU A 355 -16.65 8.85 0.08
N THR A 356 -17.32 7.75 0.41
CA THR A 356 -18.76 7.73 0.73
C THR A 356 -19.07 8.03 2.21
N GLY A 357 -18.05 8.36 3.01
CA GLY A 357 -18.22 8.68 4.44
C GLY A 357 -18.27 7.47 5.38
N ILE A 358 -17.97 6.27 4.89
CA ILE A 358 -17.97 5.04 5.68
C ILE A 358 -16.62 4.90 6.39
N THR A 359 -16.64 4.83 7.72
CA THR A 359 -15.44 4.51 8.51
C THR A 359 -15.27 2.99 8.63
N VAL A 360 -14.12 2.45 8.23
CA VAL A 360 -13.84 1.01 8.35
C VAL A 360 -12.89 0.75 9.51
N GLN A 361 -13.30 -0.10 10.44
CA GLN A 361 -12.49 -0.57 11.57
C GLN A 361 -12.25 -2.07 11.46
N THR A 362 -11.09 -2.52 11.94
CA THR A 362 -10.70 -3.92 11.86
C THR A 362 -10.05 -4.36 13.15
N ASP A 363 -10.56 -5.44 13.73
CA ASP A 363 -10.04 -6.03 14.95
C ASP A 363 -9.72 -7.53 14.78
N HIS A 364 -8.87 -8.03 15.66
CA HIS A 364 -8.53 -9.44 15.75
C HIS A 364 -8.56 -9.89 17.22
N LYS A 365 -9.14 -11.07 17.46
CA LYS A 365 -9.16 -11.73 18.78
C LYS A 365 -8.69 -13.17 18.65
N ASP A 366 -7.74 -13.58 19.47
CA ASP A 366 -7.34 -14.99 19.56
C ASP A 366 -8.52 -15.81 20.13
N SER A 367 -8.71 -17.03 19.61
CA SER A 367 -9.73 -17.97 20.08
C SER A 367 -9.31 -19.38 19.70
N ASP A 368 -9.28 -20.29 20.68
CA ASP A 368 -8.91 -21.69 20.46
C ASP A 368 -10.09 -22.56 19.99
N GLU A 369 -11.32 -22.05 20.08
CA GLU A 369 -12.54 -22.85 19.85
C GLU A 369 -13.23 -22.54 18.52
N ARG A 370 -13.02 -21.35 17.93
CA ARG A 370 -13.78 -20.90 16.74
C ARG A 370 -12.95 -20.05 15.79
N GLU A 371 -12.92 -20.46 14.53
CA GLU A 371 -12.46 -19.64 13.41
C GLU A 371 -13.66 -18.98 12.73
N VAL A 372 -13.89 -17.71 13.03
CA VAL A 372 -15.05 -16.97 12.52
C VAL A 372 -14.67 -15.54 12.15
N CYS A 373 -15.42 -14.98 11.21
CA CYS A 373 -15.39 -13.57 10.87
C CYS A 373 -16.74 -12.94 11.24
N VAL A 374 -16.68 -11.82 11.95
CA VAL A 374 -17.83 -11.00 12.29
C VAL A 374 -17.75 -9.73 11.46
N VAL A 375 -18.82 -9.41 10.74
CA VAL A 375 -18.97 -8.13 10.04
C VAL A 375 -20.17 -7.42 10.63
N GLU A 376 -19.94 -6.22 11.13
CA GLU A 376 -20.92 -5.32 11.68
C GLU A 376 -20.99 -4.04 10.84
N VAL A 377 -22.19 -3.58 10.54
CA VAL A 377 -22.42 -2.31 9.84
C VAL A 377 -23.38 -1.44 10.64
N SER A 378 -23.06 -0.14 10.72
CA SER A 378 -23.90 0.85 11.39
C SER A 378 -24.64 1.72 10.38
N VAL A 379 -25.95 1.87 10.56
CA VAL A 379 -26.82 2.76 9.78
C VAL A 379 -27.75 3.49 10.74
N ASN A 380 -27.72 4.82 10.74
CA ASN A 380 -28.56 5.67 11.61
C ASN A 380 -28.53 5.27 13.11
N GLY A 381 -27.36 4.87 13.61
CA GLY A 381 -27.20 4.42 15.00
C GLY A 381 -27.76 3.02 15.32
N SER A 382 -28.35 2.34 14.33
CA SER A 382 -28.67 0.90 14.41
C SER A 382 -27.50 0.07 13.89
N SER A 383 -27.26 -1.07 14.51
CA SER A 383 -26.23 -2.02 14.10
C SER A 383 -26.85 -3.28 13.48
N PHE A 384 -26.24 -3.76 12.40
CA PHE A 384 -26.57 -5.02 11.75
C PHE A 384 -25.32 -5.87 11.68
N THR A 385 -25.44 -7.16 12.02
CA THR A 385 -24.29 -8.04 12.20
C THR A 385 -24.45 -9.35 11.43
N THR A 386 -23.34 -9.87 10.94
CA THR A 386 -23.23 -11.23 10.40
C THR A 386 -22.04 -11.92 11.04
N VAL A 387 -22.20 -13.22 11.30
CA VAL A 387 -21.10 -14.09 11.73
C VAL A 387 -21.01 -15.22 10.72
N GLY A 388 -19.82 -15.44 10.17
CA GLY A 388 -19.56 -16.48 9.18
C GLY A 388 -18.27 -17.25 9.45
N SER A 389 -18.14 -18.37 8.78
CA SER A 389 -16.95 -19.23 8.83
C SER A 389 -16.72 -19.91 7.48
N VAL A 390 -15.57 -20.54 7.30
CA VAL A 390 -15.28 -21.42 6.16
C VAL A 390 -15.28 -22.86 6.66
N GLN A 391 -16.25 -23.66 6.22
CA GLN A 391 -16.38 -25.06 6.63
C GLN A 391 -16.19 -25.98 5.42
N ALA A 392 -15.22 -26.90 5.50
CA ALA A 392 -14.85 -27.79 4.40
C ALA A 392 -14.63 -27.05 3.05
N GLY A 393 -14.09 -25.82 3.13
CA GLY A 393 -13.82 -24.96 1.98
C GLY A 393 -15.00 -24.16 1.45
N VAL A 394 -16.16 -24.24 2.10
CA VAL A 394 -17.38 -23.51 1.73
C VAL A 394 -17.61 -22.35 2.70
N PRO A 395 -17.76 -21.11 2.21
CA PRO A 395 -18.23 -19.99 3.03
C PRO A 395 -19.64 -20.24 3.54
N VAL A 396 -19.84 -20.15 4.85
CA VAL A 396 -21.14 -20.35 5.50
C VAL A 396 -21.46 -19.20 6.44
N LEU A 397 -22.73 -18.80 6.47
CA LEU A 397 -23.28 -17.88 7.45
C LEU A 397 -23.79 -18.66 8.66
N LEU A 398 -23.33 -18.26 9.85
CA LEU A 398 -23.68 -18.86 11.13
C LEU A 398 -24.73 -18.04 11.87
N GLU A 399 -24.67 -16.71 11.75
CA GLU A 399 -25.53 -15.79 12.47
C GLU A 399 -25.87 -14.56 11.62
N LEU A 400 -27.10 -14.06 11.77
CA LEU A 400 -27.56 -12.79 11.22
C LEU A 400 -28.32 -12.01 12.30
N ASN A 401 -27.85 -10.81 12.63
CA ASN A 401 -28.44 -9.89 13.62
C ASN A 401 -28.77 -10.58 14.96
N GLY A 402 -27.81 -11.31 15.54
CA GLY A 402 -28.03 -12.05 16.81
C GLY A 402 -28.76 -13.39 16.67
N SER A 403 -29.24 -13.74 15.47
CA SER A 403 -30.03 -14.94 15.22
C SER A 403 -29.15 -16.06 14.66
N VAL A 404 -28.90 -17.10 15.46
CA VAL A 404 -28.02 -18.22 15.11
C VAL A 404 -28.76 -19.23 14.25
N PHE A 405 -28.23 -19.57 13.07
CA PHE A 405 -28.79 -20.61 12.22
C PHE A 405 -28.55 -22.01 12.78
N ARG A 406 -29.60 -22.84 12.80
CA ARG A 406 -29.50 -24.24 13.29
C ARG A 406 -28.56 -25.08 12.44
N GLN A 407 -28.48 -24.75 11.15
CA GLN A 407 -27.57 -25.33 10.18
C GLN A 407 -26.85 -24.15 9.52
N PRO A 408 -25.50 -24.17 9.43
CA PRO A 408 -24.76 -23.15 8.70
C PRO A 408 -25.32 -22.99 7.29
N VAL A 409 -25.61 -21.75 6.89
CA VAL A 409 -26.20 -21.43 5.59
C VAL A 409 -25.07 -21.30 4.56
N PRO A 410 -24.97 -22.17 3.54
CA PRO A 410 -24.00 -22.00 2.48
C PRO A 410 -24.22 -20.68 1.74
N LEU A 411 -23.18 -19.87 1.64
CA LEU A 411 -23.23 -18.60 0.92
C LEU A 411 -22.87 -18.83 -0.56
N THR A 412 -23.78 -19.46 -1.29
CA THR A 412 -23.61 -19.79 -2.71
C THR A 412 -24.92 -19.62 -3.49
N GLY A 413 -24.82 -19.18 -4.74
CA GLY A 413 -25.98 -19.11 -5.65
C GLY A 413 -26.95 -17.98 -5.30
N HIS A 414 -28.24 -18.22 -5.49
CA HIS A 414 -29.30 -17.25 -5.16
C HIS A 414 -29.90 -17.59 -3.80
N LEU A 415 -29.94 -16.60 -2.91
CA LEU A 415 -30.41 -16.75 -1.55
C LEU A 415 -31.57 -15.79 -1.29
N LEU A 416 -32.62 -16.31 -0.65
CA LEU A 416 -33.77 -15.57 -0.15
C LEU A 416 -33.76 -15.61 1.39
N PHE A 417 -33.52 -14.45 2.00
CA PHE A 417 -33.63 -14.24 3.43
C PHE A 417 -34.98 -13.63 3.77
N PHE A 418 -35.65 -14.13 4.79
CA PHE A 418 -36.87 -13.51 5.28
C PHE A 418 -37.07 -13.75 6.78
N LYS A 419 -37.75 -12.81 7.43
CA LYS A 419 -38.05 -12.86 8.86
C LYS A 419 -39.55 -13.05 9.07
N ALA A 420 -39.92 -14.13 9.77
CA ALA A 420 -41.31 -14.48 9.99
C ALA A 420 -41.52 -15.15 11.36
N SER A 421 -42.75 -15.16 11.84
CA SER A 421 -43.14 -15.95 13.02
C SER A 421 -43.18 -17.43 12.65
N ASN A 422 -42.73 -18.28 13.56
CA ASN A 422 -42.73 -19.72 13.32
C ASN A 422 -44.17 -20.24 13.26
N SER A 423 -44.59 -20.78 12.10
CA SER A 423 -45.88 -21.43 11.92
C SER A 423 -45.74 -22.66 11.02
N THR A 424 -46.61 -23.64 11.21
CA THR A 424 -46.61 -24.88 10.43
C THR A 424 -46.91 -24.65 8.94
N GLU A 425 -47.59 -23.55 8.61
CA GLU A 425 -48.04 -23.21 7.24
C GLU A 425 -47.04 -22.33 6.48
N LEU A 426 -46.05 -21.75 7.17
CA LEU A 426 -45.11 -20.80 6.57
C LEU A 426 -44.34 -21.40 5.40
N LEU A 427 -43.76 -22.58 5.58
CA LEU A 427 -42.97 -23.24 4.54
C LEU A 427 -43.83 -23.60 3.32
N LEU A 428 -45.06 -24.08 3.54
CA LEU A 428 -46.00 -24.39 2.47
C LEU A 428 -46.40 -23.13 1.69
N SER A 429 -46.64 -22.03 2.40
CA SER A 429 -47.04 -20.76 1.80
C SER A 429 -45.92 -20.15 0.96
N VAL A 430 -44.70 -20.10 1.50
CA VAL A 430 -43.54 -19.54 0.80
C VAL A 430 -43.16 -20.39 -0.41
N THR A 431 -43.16 -21.73 -0.27
CA THR A 431 -42.90 -22.62 -1.42
C THR A 431 -43.97 -22.53 -2.50
N GLY A 432 -45.24 -22.30 -2.13
CA GLY A 432 -46.30 -21.99 -3.08
C GLY A 432 -46.03 -20.72 -3.90
N VAL A 433 -45.51 -19.66 -3.26
CA VAL A 433 -45.08 -18.43 -3.93
C VAL A 433 -43.92 -18.70 -4.89
N LEU A 434 -42.90 -19.46 -4.46
CA LEU A 434 -41.77 -19.83 -5.32
C LEU A 434 -42.25 -20.63 -6.55
N ALA A 435 -43.10 -21.63 -6.35
CA ALA A 435 -43.64 -22.47 -7.42
C ALA A 435 -44.46 -21.67 -8.43
N ALA A 436 -45.31 -20.74 -7.97
CA ALA A 436 -46.07 -19.85 -8.83
C ALA A 436 -45.17 -18.94 -9.70
N ALA A 437 -43.97 -18.61 -9.20
CA ALA A 437 -42.96 -17.86 -9.93
C ALA A 437 -42.03 -18.74 -10.79
N GLY A 438 -42.21 -20.06 -10.81
CA GLY A 438 -41.34 -20.99 -11.52
C GLY A 438 -39.93 -21.11 -10.91
N VAL A 439 -39.79 -20.83 -9.61
CA VAL A 439 -38.51 -20.87 -8.87
C VAL A 439 -38.47 -22.13 -8.00
N GLU A 440 -37.40 -22.90 -8.11
CA GLU A 440 -37.21 -24.14 -7.33
C GLU A 440 -36.50 -23.84 -6.00
N LEU A 441 -36.96 -24.50 -4.94
CA LEU A 441 -36.30 -24.51 -3.64
C LEU A 441 -35.15 -25.53 -3.64
N GLN A 442 -33.94 -25.08 -3.35
CA GLN A 442 -32.72 -25.90 -3.35
C GLN A 442 -32.23 -26.22 -1.94
N SER A 443 -32.39 -25.28 -1.00
CA SER A 443 -32.02 -25.47 0.40
C SER A 443 -32.90 -24.64 1.32
N PHE A 444 -33.02 -25.04 2.58
CA PHE A 444 -33.78 -24.32 3.60
C PHE A 444 -33.03 -24.36 4.92
N SER A 445 -32.98 -23.22 5.62
CA SER A 445 -32.37 -23.08 6.93
C SER A 445 -33.15 -22.08 7.77
N ALA A 446 -33.24 -22.34 9.07
CA ALA A 446 -33.94 -21.50 10.02
C ALA A 446 -33.04 -21.18 11.22
N SER A 447 -33.18 -19.96 11.75
CA SER A 447 -32.51 -19.54 12.97
C SER A 447 -33.19 -20.09 14.22
N THR A 448 -32.51 -19.99 15.36
CA THR A 448 -33.14 -20.07 16.67
C THR A 448 -34.08 -18.86 16.84
N ALA A 449 -35.20 -19.06 17.55
CA ALA A 449 -36.10 -17.95 17.86
C ALA A 449 -35.50 -17.10 18.96
N SER A 450 -35.39 -15.81 18.71
CA SER A 450 -35.35 -14.78 19.75
C SER A 450 -36.66 -14.01 19.63
N SER A 451 -37.47 -13.97 20.69
CA SER A 451 -38.76 -13.23 20.75
C SER A 451 -39.93 -13.71 19.85
N GLY A 452 -39.92 -14.95 19.36
CA GLY A 452 -41.05 -15.55 18.60
C GLY A 452 -40.98 -15.37 17.08
N GLU A 453 -39.98 -14.64 16.59
CA GLU A 453 -39.64 -14.52 15.18
C GLU A 453 -38.30 -15.20 14.89
N GLN A 454 -38.13 -15.67 13.66
CA GLN A 454 -36.92 -16.34 13.20
C GLN A 454 -36.54 -15.82 11.81
N TRP A 455 -35.24 -15.80 11.56
CA TRP A 455 -34.71 -15.66 10.21
C TRP A 455 -34.75 -17.01 9.50
N TYR A 456 -35.20 -16.99 8.26
CA TYR A 456 -35.17 -18.10 7.34
C TYR A 456 -34.28 -17.74 6.16
N CYS A 457 -33.53 -18.72 5.67
CA CYS A 457 -32.80 -18.62 4.42
C CYS A 457 -33.17 -19.78 3.51
N MET A 458 -33.49 -19.47 2.25
CA MET A 458 -33.76 -20.42 1.20
C MET A 458 -32.76 -20.24 0.06
N GLY A 459 -32.08 -21.32 -0.34
CA GLY A 459 -31.40 -21.39 -1.62
C GLY A 459 -32.42 -21.60 -2.72
N ILE A 460 -32.37 -20.81 -3.78
CA ILE A 460 -33.36 -20.82 -4.86
C ILE A 460 -32.69 -20.89 -6.24
N SER A 461 -33.38 -21.44 -7.24
CA SER A 461 -32.82 -21.61 -8.60
C SER A 461 -32.58 -20.30 -9.35
N SER A 462 -33.34 -19.25 -9.03
CA SER A 462 -33.25 -17.91 -9.60
C SER A 462 -33.90 -16.89 -8.66
N LEU A 463 -33.54 -15.61 -8.76
CA LEU A 463 -34.18 -14.55 -7.98
C LEU A 463 -35.65 -14.39 -8.37
N LEU A 464 -36.50 -14.09 -7.39
CA LEU A 464 -37.90 -13.76 -7.62
C LEU A 464 -38.01 -12.44 -8.39
N GLY A 465 -38.85 -12.41 -9.42
CA GLY A 465 -39.16 -11.19 -10.16
C GLY A 465 -39.86 -10.13 -9.31
N ASP A 466 -40.68 -10.56 -8.34
CA ASP A 466 -41.34 -9.70 -7.36
C ASP A 466 -41.23 -10.28 -5.93
N ILE A 467 -40.31 -9.73 -5.14
CA ILE A 467 -40.16 -10.08 -3.72
C ILE A 467 -41.35 -9.62 -2.87
N GLY A 468 -42.15 -8.66 -3.37
CA GLY A 468 -43.34 -8.15 -2.72
C GLY A 468 -44.41 -9.21 -2.48
N ALA A 469 -44.39 -10.31 -3.24
CA ALA A 469 -45.25 -11.47 -3.04
C ALA A 469 -45.11 -12.10 -1.64
N LEU A 470 -44.01 -11.85 -0.92
CA LEU A 470 -43.76 -12.36 0.43
C LEU A 470 -44.26 -11.43 1.55
N LYS A 471 -44.75 -10.23 1.25
CA LYS A 471 -45.15 -9.23 2.27
C LYS A 471 -46.25 -9.71 3.22
N SER A 472 -47.13 -10.61 2.77
CA SER A 472 -48.18 -11.20 3.61
C SER A 472 -47.66 -12.32 4.52
N LEU A 473 -46.48 -12.87 4.23
CA LEU A 473 -45.90 -14.04 4.90
C LEU A 473 -44.69 -13.69 5.78
N ALA A 474 -44.00 -12.60 5.48
CA ALA A 474 -42.78 -12.18 6.15
C ALA A 474 -42.81 -10.69 6.47
N LYS A 475 -42.25 -10.32 7.62
CA LYS A 475 -42.07 -8.91 8.03
C LYS A 475 -40.97 -8.23 7.22
N GLU A 476 -39.92 -8.99 6.94
CA GLU A 476 -38.76 -8.55 6.18
C GLU A 476 -38.42 -9.65 5.18
N ALA A 477 -38.07 -9.27 3.95
CA ALA A 477 -37.61 -10.20 2.93
C ALA A 477 -36.55 -9.51 2.06
N ALA A 478 -35.48 -10.23 1.79
CA ALA A 478 -34.35 -9.79 1.01
C ALA A 478 -33.84 -10.94 0.14
N GLN A 479 -33.39 -10.65 -1.07
CA GLN A 479 -32.79 -11.66 -1.94
C GLN A 479 -31.48 -11.14 -2.51
N LEU A 480 -30.52 -12.03 -2.69
CA LEU A 480 -29.22 -11.71 -3.26
C LEU A 480 -28.66 -12.86 -4.06
N THR A 481 -27.67 -12.53 -4.90
CA THR A 481 -26.80 -13.52 -5.54
C THR A 481 -25.42 -13.39 -4.92
N VAL A 482 -24.84 -14.53 -4.53
CA VAL A 482 -23.50 -14.62 -3.95
C VAL A 482 -22.52 -15.14 -4.99
#